data_AF-A0A2I0LEZ3-F1
#
_entry.id   AF-A0A2I0LEZ3-F1
#
_cell.length_a   1.000
_cell.length_b   1.000
_cell.length_c   1.000
_cell.angle_alpha   90.00
_cell.angle_beta   90.00
_cell.angle_gamma   90.00
#
_symmetry.space_group_name_H-M   'P 1'
#
loop_
_entity.id
_entity.type
_entity.pdbx_description
1 polymer ?
#
loop_
_entity_poly.entity_id
_entity_poly.type
_entity_poly.pdbx_seq_one_letter_code
_entity_poly.pdbx_strand_id
1 'polypeptide(L)'
;MLLENYLQRCESCHGQAERLLNSAREMEDSIAVNLSSRRLEVSRVELLLQVGAFCVAVGALIAGIFGMNLKSYLEEHVFAFWLTTAGIIFGAAVAFFLMYSYLKARKIL
;
A
#
# COMPACT_ATOMS: atom_id res chain seq x y z
N MET A 1 32.59 56.11 1.47
CA MET A 1 33.51 55.05 1.91
C MET A 1 32.93 54.14 2.99
N LEU A 2 32.69 54.56 4.24
CA LEU A 2 32.13 53.65 5.28
C LEU A 2 30.67 53.25 5.02
N LEU A 3 29.79 54.22 4.73
CA LEU A 3 28.36 53.98 4.46
C LEU A 3 28.13 53.02 3.28
N GLU A 4 28.98 53.11 2.27
CA GLU A 4 28.95 52.31 1.05
C GLU A 4 29.35 50.85 1.32
N ASN A 5 30.34 50.65 2.20
CA ASN A 5 30.68 49.31 2.68
C ASN A 5 29.52 48.70 3.49
N TYR A 6 28.83 49.50 4.31
CA TYR A 6 27.62 49.05 5.02
C TYR A 6 26.46 48.74 4.07
N LEU A 7 26.22 49.57 3.05
CA LEU A 7 25.21 49.33 2.02
C LEU A 7 25.50 48.04 1.25
N GLN A 8 26.75 47.84 0.83
CA GLN A 8 27.18 46.65 0.11
C GLN A 8 27.12 45.38 0.98
N ARG A 9 27.42 45.48 2.28
CA ARG A 9 27.21 44.41 3.26
C ARG A 9 25.73 44.09 3.43
N CYS A 10 24.87 45.11 3.47
CA CYS A 10 23.43 44.95 3.62
C CYS A 10 22.83 44.27 2.40
N GLU A 11 23.20 44.69 1.19
CA GLU A 11 22.79 44.09 -0.08
C GLU A 11 23.31 42.65 -0.23
N SER A 12 24.56 42.40 0.15
CA SER A 12 25.13 41.05 0.17
C SER A 12 24.44 40.14 1.19
N CYS A 13 24.05 40.68 2.34
CA CYS A 13 23.32 39.93 3.37
C CYS A 13 21.88 39.64 2.91
N HIS A 14 21.23 40.62 2.27
CA HIS A 14 19.91 40.48 1.69
C HIS A 14 19.88 39.40 0.60
N GLY A 15 20.83 39.43 -0.34
CA GLY A 15 20.94 38.41 -1.38
C GLY A 15 21.27 37.02 -0.83
N GLN A 16 22.05 36.92 0.25
CA GLN A 16 22.29 35.64 0.93
C GLN A 16 21.03 35.12 1.63
N ALA A 17 20.29 35.99 2.32
CA ALA A 17 19.03 35.65 2.95
C ALA A 17 17.98 35.20 1.92
N GLU A 18 17.89 35.88 0.78
CA GLU A 18 16.98 35.53 -0.31
C GLU A 18 17.33 34.18 -0.94
N ARG A 19 18.62 33.92 -1.18
CA ARG A 19 19.09 32.60 -1.65
C ARG A 19 18.76 31.49 -0.65
N LEU A 20 19.01 31.72 0.63
CA LEU A 20 18.70 30.75 1.68
C LEU A 20 17.20 30.48 1.77
N LEU A 21 16.38 31.53 1.63
CA LEU A 21 14.92 31.44 1.65
C LEU A 21 14.39 30.68 0.44
N ASN A 22 14.97 30.90 -0.75
CA ASN A 22 14.64 30.12 -1.95
C ASN A 22 15.04 28.65 -1.81
N SER A 23 16.25 28.36 -1.30
CA SER A 23 16.67 26.98 -1.03
C SER A 23 15.81 26.30 0.05
N ALA A 24 15.33 27.05 1.05
CA ALA A 24 14.41 26.53 2.06
C ALA A 24 13.04 26.18 1.44
N ARG A 25 12.52 27.01 0.53
CA ARG A 25 11.28 26.73 -0.22
C ARG A 25 11.41 25.51 -1.11
N GLU A 26 12.51 25.37 -1.84
CA GLU A 26 12.77 24.18 -2.66
C GLU A 26 12.85 22.91 -1.79
N MET A 27 13.42 23.02 -0.59
CA MET A 27 13.44 21.91 0.37
C MET A 27 12.04 21.58 0.91
N GLU A 28 11.22 22.59 1.22
CA GLU A 28 9.81 22.40 1.62
C GLU A 28 8.99 21.71 0.53
N ASP A 29 9.11 22.14 -0.72
CA ASP A 29 8.42 21.53 -1.85
C ASP A 29 8.86 20.07 -2.04
N SER A 30 10.16 19.79 -1.91
CA SER A 30 10.70 18.43 -1.96
C SER A 30 10.17 17.54 -0.82
N ILE A 31 10.08 18.08 0.40
CA ILE A 31 9.48 17.37 1.55
C ILE A 31 7.97 17.13 1.33
N ALA A 32 7.25 18.12 0.79
CA ALA A 32 5.82 18.00 0.51
C ALA A 32 5.54 16.91 -0.54
N VAL A 33 6.37 16.80 -1.57
CA VAL A 33 6.31 15.72 -2.57
C VAL A 33 6.61 14.37 -1.93
N ASN A 34 7.64 14.28 -1.08
CA ASN A 34 8.02 13.03 -0.41
C ASN A 34 6.92 12.55 0.56
N LEU A 35 6.33 13.46 1.33
CA LEU A 35 5.23 13.15 2.25
C LEU A 35 3.98 12.68 1.49
N SER A 36 3.70 13.28 0.33
CA SER A 36 2.60 12.85 -0.55
C SER A 36 2.86 11.47 -1.15
N SER A 37 4.11 11.17 -1.51
CA SER A 37 4.54 9.83 -1.96
C SER A 37 4.40 8.78 -0.86
N ARG A 38 4.78 9.09 0.38
CA ARG A 38 4.61 8.19 1.54
C ARG A 38 3.13 7.88 1.82
N ARG A 39 2.26 8.90 1.75
CA ARG A 39 0.80 8.69 1.88
C ARG A 39 0.25 7.78 0.79
N LEU A 40 0.72 7.95 -0.46
CA LEU A 40 0.34 7.08 -1.56
C LEU A 40 0.81 5.63 -1.34
N GLU A 41 2.01 5.42 -0.80
CA GLU A 41 2.50 4.08 -0.47
C GLU A 41 1.66 3.42 0.63
N VAL A 42 1.30 4.15 1.69
CA VAL A 42 0.44 3.65 2.76
C VAL A 42 -0.95 3.27 2.22
N SER A 43 -1.58 4.17 1.47
CA SER A 43 -2.90 3.91 0.86
C SER A 43 -2.86 2.71 -0.09
N ARG A 44 -1.75 2.53 -0.81
CA ARG A 44 -1.52 1.36 -1.65
C ARG A 44 -1.45 0.06 -0.83
N VAL A 45 -0.74 0.05 0.29
CA VAL A 45 -0.66 -1.12 1.18
C VAL A 45 -2.03 -1.43 1.78
N GLU A 46 -2.75 -0.41 2.22
CA GLU A 46 -4.11 -0.54 2.78
C GLU A 46 -5.08 -1.17 1.78
N LEU A 47 -5.11 -0.67 0.53
CA LEU A 47 -5.93 -1.23 -0.54
C LEU A 47 -5.63 -2.71 -0.79
N LEU A 48 -4.36 -3.10 -0.73
CA LEU A 48 -3.96 -4.47 -0.97
C LEU A 48 -4.31 -5.40 0.19
N LEU A 49 -4.17 -4.92 1.42
CA LEU A 49 -4.66 -5.61 2.62
C LEU A 49 -6.17 -5.80 2.58
N GLN A 50 -6.92 -4.79 2.14
CA GLN A 50 -8.37 -4.85 2.02
C GLN A 50 -8.82 -5.88 0.98
N VAL A 51 -8.19 -5.90 -0.20
CA VAL A 51 -8.47 -6.91 -1.24
C VAL A 51 -8.10 -8.31 -0.75
N GLY A 52 -6.94 -8.47 -0.10
CA GLY A 52 -6.53 -9.75 0.48
C GLY A 52 -7.51 -10.26 1.54
N ALA A 53 -7.93 -9.37 2.46
CA ALA A 53 -8.91 -9.68 3.50
C ALA A 53 -10.27 -10.04 2.90
N PHE A 54 -10.70 -9.36 1.84
CA PHE A 54 -11.93 -9.71 1.12
C PHE A 54 -11.87 -11.12 0.53
N CYS A 55 -10.76 -11.50 -0.11
CA CYS A 55 -10.58 -12.85 -0.65
C CYS A 55 -10.57 -13.92 0.45
N VAL A 56 -9.89 -13.66 1.57
CA VAL A 56 -9.90 -14.56 2.74
C VAL A 56 -11.30 -14.67 3.34
N ALA A 57 -12.03 -13.55 3.45
CA ALA A 57 -13.39 -13.53 3.98
C ALA A 57 -14.37 -14.35 3.12
N VAL A 58 -14.27 -14.26 1.78
CA VAL A 58 -15.06 -15.10 0.87
C VAL A 58 -14.71 -16.58 1.03
N GLY A 59 -13.42 -16.92 1.14
CA GLY A 59 -12.98 -18.30 1.40
C GLY A 59 -13.46 -18.83 2.76
N ALA A 60 -13.40 -18.00 3.79
CA ALA A 60 -13.88 -18.32 5.13
C ALA A 60 -15.41 -18.46 5.18
N LEU A 61 -16.16 -17.68 4.40
CA LEU A 61 -17.60 -17.80 4.28
C LEU A 61 -18.00 -19.13 3.64
N ILE A 62 -17.32 -19.53 2.57
CA ILE A 62 -17.52 -20.85 1.94
C ILE A 62 -17.17 -21.95 2.95
N ALA A 63 -16.01 -21.88 3.59
CA ALA A 63 -15.59 -22.85 4.61
C ALA A 63 -16.53 -22.89 5.82
N GLY A 64 -17.13 -21.76 6.22
CA GLY A 64 -18.08 -21.66 7.32
C GLY A 64 -19.43 -22.28 6.99
N ILE A 65 -19.99 -21.97 5.82
CA ILE A 65 -21.25 -22.56 5.33
C ILE A 65 -21.12 -24.09 5.22
N PHE A 66 -19.96 -24.58 4.75
CA PHE A 66 -19.69 -26.02 4.61
C PHE A 66 -19.00 -26.65 5.83
N GLY A 67 -18.66 -25.89 6.87
CA GLY A 67 -17.92 -26.37 8.04
C GLY A 67 -18.75 -26.40 9.32
N MET A 68 -19.80 -25.58 9.39
CA MET A 68 -20.70 -25.53 10.54
C MET A 68 -21.75 -26.65 10.47
N ASN A 69 -21.51 -27.69 11.28
CA ASN A 69 -22.44 -28.75 11.68
C ASN A 69 -22.97 -29.67 10.57
N LEU A 70 -22.07 -30.32 9.83
CA LEU A 70 -22.38 -31.48 8.98
C LEU A 70 -22.21 -32.80 9.73
N LYS A 71 -22.92 -32.97 10.85
CA LYS A 71 -23.07 -34.30 11.49
C LYS A 71 -24.35 -35.03 11.06
N SER A 72 -24.84 -34.82 9.84
CA SER A 72 -25.88 -35.69 9.28
C SER A 72 -25.80 -35.70 7.76
N TYR A 73 -25.58 -36.90 7.19
CA TYR A 73 -25.70 -37.25 5.76
C TYR A 73 -24.54 -36.99 4.77
N LEU A 74 -23.36 -36.57 5.21
CA LEU A 74 -22.22 -36.36 4.27
C LEU A 74 -21.38 -37.62 3.99
N GLU A 75 -21.74 -38.79 4.52
CA GLU A 75 -21.17 -40.08 4.07
C GLU A 75 -21.71 -40.52 2.70
N GLU A 76 -22.86 -40.00 2.23
CA GLU A 76 -23.51 -40.46 0.99
C GLU A 76 -23.21 -39.59 -0.25
N HIS A 77 -22.74 -38.35 -0.09
CA HIS A 77 -22.51 -37.43 -1.20
C HIS A 77 -21.06 -36.94 -1.25
N VAL A 78 -20.21 -37.71 -1.94
CA VAL A 78 -18.82 -37.40 -2.36
C VAL A 78 -18.66 -35.96 -2.90
N PHE A 79 -19.73 -35.39 -3.45
CA PHE A 79 -19.77 -34.06 -4.04
C PHE A 79 -19.41 -32.94 -3.05
N ALA A 80 -19.85 -33.01 -1.79
CA ALA A 80 -19.61 -31.94 -0.81
C ALA A 80 -18.17 -31.97 -0.24
N PHE A 81 -17.55 -33.16 -0.17
CA PHE A 81 -16.11 -33.29 0.11
C PHE A 81 -15.25 -32.73 -1.03
N TRP A 82 -15.64 -32.99 -2.28
CA TRP A 82 -14.94 -32.45 -3.44
C TRP A 82 -15.08 -30.92 -3.53
N LEU A 83 -16.25 -30.37 -3.20
CA LEU A 83 -16.51 -28.92 -3.21
C LEU A 83 -15.69 -28.18 -2.14
N THR A 84 -15.57 -28.75 -0.94
CA THR A 84 -14.75 -28.19 0.15
C THR A 84 -13.25 -28.28 -0.17
N THR A 85 -12.80 -29.42 -0.68
CA THR A 85 -11.40 -29.61 -1.12
C THR A 85 -11.07 -28.67 -2.28
N ALA A 86 -11.97 -28.52 -3.25
CA ALA A 86 -11.84 -27.57 -4.35
C ALA A 86 -11.86 -26.12 -3.84
N GLY A 87 -12.67 -25.79 -2.84
CA GLY A 87 -12.70 -24.46 -2.21
C GLY A 87 -11.38 -24.11 -1.51
N ILE A 88 -10.76 -25.07 -0.82
CA ILE A 88 -9.44 -24.89 -0.18
C ILE A 88 -8.34 -24.72 -1.25
N ILE A 89 -8.33 -25.58 -2.28
CA ILE A 89 -7.36 -25.50 -3.38
C ILE A 89 -7.55 -24.19 -4.17
N PHE A 90 -8.79 -23.79 -4.44
CA PHE A 90 -9.09 -22.54 -5.13
C PHE A 90 -8.72 -21.33 -4.27
N GLY A 91 -9.00 -21.35 -2.96
CA GLY A 91 -8.56 -20.32 -2.02
C GLY A 91 -7.04 -20.19 -1.97
N ALA A 92 -6.31 -21.31 -1.95
CA ALA A 92 -4.85 -21.32 -1.99
C ALA A 92 -4.31 -20.81 -3.34
N ALA A 93 -4.90 -21.22 -4.46
CA ALA A 93 -4.52 -20.78 -5.80
C ALA A 93 -4.80 -19.28 -6.01
N VAL A 94 -5.94 -18.78 -5.53
CA VAL A 94 -6.30 -17.36 -5.57
C VAL A 94 -5.35 -16.54 -4.69
N ALA A 95 -5.04 -17.01 -3.47
CA ALA A 95 -4.06 -16.35 -2.61
C ALA A 95 -2.67 -16.29 -3.27
N PHE A 96 -2.23 -17.39 -3.90
CA PHE A 96 -0.97 -17.45 -4.63
C PHE A 96 -0.98 -16.52 -5.86
N PHE A 97 -2.07 -16.50 -6.63
CA PHE A 97 -2.23 -15.65 -7.81
C PHE A 97 -2.30 -14.16 -7.45
N LEU A 98 -2.98 -13.81 -6.34
CA LEU A 98 -3.00 -12.45 -5.81
C LEU A 98 -1.61 -12.02 -5.32
N MET A 99 -0.90 -12.89 -4.60
CA MET A 99 0.47 -12.61 -4.16
C MET A 99 1.40 -12.41 -5.38
N TYR A 100 1.26 -13.24 -6.41
CA TYR A 100 2.03 -13.14 -7.65
C TYR A 100 1.66 -11.88 -8.45
N SER A 101 0.38 -11.56 -8.58
CA SER A 101 -0.10 -10.35 -9.26
C SER A 101 0.25 -9.08 -8.48
N TYR A 102 0.32 -9.13 -7.15
CA TYR A 102 0.82 -8.06 -6.28
C TYR A 102 2.31 -7.82 -6.56
N LEU A 103 3.11 -8.89 -6.61
CA LEU A 103 4.55 -8.81 -6.92
C LEU A 103 4.78 -8.24 -8.33
N LYS A 104 3.97 -8.68 -9.30
CA LYS A 104 4.01 -8.23 -10.70
C LYS A 104 3.53 -6.77 -10.85
N ALA A 105 2.47 -6.37 -10.14
CA ALA A 105 1.97 -5.00 -10.12
C ALA A 105 2.92 -4.03 -9.40
N ARG A 106 3.82 -4.53 -8.54
CA ARG A 106 4.89 -3.73 -7.91
C ARG A 106 6.11 -3.52 -8.79
N LYS A 107 6.21 -4.17 -9.96
CA LYS A 107 7.26 -3.92 -10.97
C LYS A 107 8.67 -3.82 -10.35
N ILE A 108 9.00 -4.76 -9.46
CA ILE A 108 10.38 -4.98 -8.97
C ILE A 108 11.06 -6.05 -9.86
N LEU A 109 10.70 -6.04 -11.15
CA LEU A 109 11.30 -6.76 -12.27
C LEU A 109 10.99 -5.98 -13.54
#